data_AF-A0A2X3GS37-F1
#
_entry.id   AF-A0A2X3GS37-F1
#
_cell.length_a   1.000
_cell.length_b   1.000
_cell.length_c   1.000
_cell.angle_alpha   90.00
_cell.angle_beta   90.00
_cell.angle_gamma   90.00
#
_symmetry.space_group_name_H-M   'P 1'
#
loop_
_entity.id
_entity.type
_entity.pdbx_description
1 polymer ?
#
loop_
_entity_poly.entity_id
_entity_poly.type
_entity_poly.pdbx_seq_one_letter_code
_entity_poly.pdbx_strand_id
1 'polypeptide(L)' 'MVPGSAILIGGNPGAGKSTLLLQTLCKLAEGMKTLYVTGEESLQQVAMRAIVSGCQRPT' A
#
# COMPACT_ATOMS: atom_id res chain seq x y z
N MET A 1 -9.85 13.09 -2.30
CA MET A 1 -8.48 13.42 -1.86
C MET A 1 -8.16 14.82 -2.35
N VAL A 2 -7.55 15.67 -1.54
CA VAL A 2 -7.13 17.02 -1.99
C VAL A 2 -5.82 16.87 -2.78
N PRO A 3 -5.69 17.41 -4.00
CA PRO A 3 -4.43 17.38 -4.75
C PRO A 3 -3.28 17.99 -3.93
N GLY A 4 -2.14 17.32 -3.90
CA GLY A 4 -0.94 17.78 -3.16
C GLY A 4 -1.02 17.60 -1.64
N SER A 5 -2.04 16.93 -1.10
CA SER A 5 -2.11 16.60 0.32
C SER A 5 -1.24 15.40 0.71
N ALA A 6 -0.79 15.38 1.97
CA ALA A 6 -0.07 14.26 2.57
C ALA A 6 -0.85 13.72 3.78
N ILE A 7 -0.75 12.41 4.02
CA ILE A 7 -1.38 11.72 5.15
C ILE A 7 -0.29 11.01 5.93
N LEU A 8 -0.24 11.22 7.25
CA LEU A 8 0.65 10.50 8.17
C LEU A 8 -0.15 9.44 8.93
N ILE A 9 0.33 8.20 8.93
CA ILE A 9 -0.27 7.10 9.69
C ILE A 9 0.68 6.67 10.80
N GLY A 10 0.34 7.05 12.03
CA GLY A 10 1.01 6.60 13.25
C GLY A 10 0.35 5.36 13.86
N GLY A 11 1.04 4.72 14.81
CA GLY A 11 0.49 3.60 15.59
C GLY A 11 1.57 2.61 16.03
N ASN A 12 1.22 1.70 16.94
CA ASN A 12 2.16 0.76 17.54
C ASN A 12 2.75 -0.22 16.50
N PRO A 13 3.95 -0.77 16.74
CA PRO A 13 4.47 -1.91 15.97
C PRO A 13 3.43 -3.04 15.92
N GLY A 14 3.24 -3.65 14.74
CA GLY A 14 2.24 -4.71 14.56
C GLY A 14 0.79 -4.27 14.33
N ALA A 15 0.46 -2.97 14.44
CA ALA A 15 -0.91 -2.45 14.22
C ALA A 15 -1.44 -2.56 12.77
N GLY A 16 -0.71 -3.23 11.87
CA GLY A 16 -1.18 -3.44 10.50
C GLY A 16 -1.08 -2.24 9.56
N LYS A 17 -0.35 -1.18 9.93
CA LYS A 17 -0.21 0.06 9.13
C LYS A 17 0.19 -0.20 7.67
N SER A 18 1.22 -1.02 7.45
CA SER A 18 1.67 -1.36 6.09
C SER A 18 0.62 -2.20 5.33
N THR A 19 -0.18 -3.03 6.02
CA THR A 19 -1.28 -3.77 5.37
C THR A 19 -2.34 -2.80 4.88
N LEU A 20 -2.75 -1.86 5.74
CA LEU A 20 -3.76 -0.86 5.40
C LEU A 20 -3.29 0.04 4.25
N LEU A 21 -2.03 0.50 4.30
CA LEU A 21 -1.43 1.29 3.23
C LEU A 21 -1.40 0.52 1.91
N LEU A 22 -0.97 -0.75 1.94
CA LEU A 22 -0.91 -1.58 0.74
C LEU A 22 -2.31 -1.82 0.16
N GLN A 23 -3.30 -2.19 0.98
CA GLN A 23 -4.69 -2.37 0.56
C GLN A 23 -5.30 -1.10 -0.03
N THR A 24 -5.01 0.05 0.58
CA THR A 24 -5.47 1.34 0.08
C THR A 24 -4.83 1.66 -1.26
N LEU A 25 -3.52 1.42 -1.40
CA LEU A 25 -2.80 1.64 -2.64
C LEU A 25 -3.31 0.74 -3.77
N CYS A 26 -3.65 -0.51 -3.48
CA CYS A 26 -4.24 -1.43 -4.46
C CYS A 26 -5.57 -0.92 -5.03
N LYS A 27 -6.45 -0.40 -4.17
CA LYS A 27 -7.70 0.22 -4.62
C LYS A 27 -7.47 1.50 -5.43
N LEU A 28 -6.49 2.32 -5.04
CA LEU A 28 -6.14 3.53 -5.79
C LEU A 28 -5.54 3.18 -7.16
N ALA A 29 -4.77 2.10 -7.25
CA ALA A 29 -4.14 1.64 -8.49
C ALA A 29 -5.14 1.28 -9.60
N GLU A 30 -6.41 1.01 -9.26
CA GLU A 30 -7.48 0.74 -10.23
C GLU A 30 -7.85 1.96 -11.09
N GLY A 31 -7.68 3.18 -10.56
CA GLY A 31 -8.11 4.42 -11.21
C GLY A 31 -7.02 5.48 -11.38
N MET A 32 -5.82 5.27 -10.83
CA MET A 32 -4.71 6.21 -10.91
C MET A 32 -3.36 5.52 -10.80
N LYS A 33 -2.32 6.14 -11.37
CA LYS A 33 -0.95 5.64 -11.24
C LYS A 33 -0.46 5.82 -9.80
N THR A 34 -0.05 4.72 -9.17
CA THR A 34 0.42 4.69 -7.77
C THR A 34 1.85 4.17 -7.66
N LEU A 35 2.56 4.57 -6.61
CA LEU A 35 3.90 4.07 -6.27
C LEU A 35 3.94 3.71 -4.78
N TYR A 36 4.27 2.45 -4.47
CA TYR A 36 4.55 2.02 -3.10
C TYR A 36 6.07 2.03 -2.88
N VAL A 37 6.53 2.77 -1.86
CA VAL A 37 7.94 2.86 -1.48
C VAL A 37 8.09 2.39 -0.04
N THR A 38 9.03 1.48 0.22
CA THR A 38 9.36 1.00 1.56
C THR A 38 10.86 0.84 1.69
N GLY A 39 11.40 1.15 2.88
CA GLY A 39 12.80 0.90 3.24
C GLY A 39 12.97 -0.17 4.33
N GLU A 40 11.88 -0.61 4.94
CA GLU A 40 11.91 -1.58 6.06
C GLU A 40 11.58 -3.01 5.61
N GLU A 41 10.99 -3.18 4.42
CA GLU A 41 10.47 -4.47 3.94
C GLU A 41 11.11 -4.88 2.61
N SER A 42 11.31 -6.19 2.42
CA SER A 42 11.80 -6.71 1.13
C SER A 42 10.70 -6.76 0.06
N LEU A 43 11.11 -6.71 -1.21
CA LEU A 43 10.17 -6.78 -2.34
C LEU A 43 9.34 -8.07 -2.33
N GLN A 44 9.94 -9.19 -1.92
CA GLN A 44 9.27 -10.48 -1.82
C GLN A 44 8.16 -10.45 -0.74
N GLN A 45 8.43 -9.84 0.41
CA GLN A 45 7.43 -9.68 1.48
C GLN A 45 6.26 -8.81 1.02
N VAL A 46 6.55 -7.71 0.33
CA VAL A 46 5.51 -6.81 -0.22
C VAL A 46 4.66 -7.55 -1.26
N ALA A 47 5.29 -8.28 -2.19
CA ALA A 47 4.58 -9.02 -3.24
C ALA A 47 3.62 -10.07 -2.67
N MET A 48 4.08 -10.86 -1.69
CA MET A 48 3.23 -11.86 -1.01
C MET A 48 2.01 -11.21 -0.35
N ARG A 49 2.18 -10.07 0.34
CA ARG A 49 1.08 -9.36 1.00
C ARG A 49 0.12 -8.73 0.00
N ALA A 50 0.62 -8.21 -1.11
CA ALA A 50 -0.18 -7.62 -2.17
C ALA A 50 -1.11 -8.69 -2.77
N ILE A 51 -0.59 -9.89 -3.05
CA ILE A 51 -1.37 -11.02 -3.55
C ILE A 51 -2.48 -11.41 -2.58
N VAL A 52 -2.16 -11.59 -1.29
CA VAL A 52 -3.15 -11.92 -0.24
C VAL A 52 -4.23 -10.84 -0.11
N SER A 53 -3.85 -9.58 -0.32
CA SER A 53 -4.75 -8.43 -0.24
C SER A 53 -5.63 -8.25 -1.48
N GLY A 54 -5.52 -9.14 -2.48
CA GLY A 54 -6.31 -9.06 -3.72
C GLY A 54 -5.78 -8.04 -4.73
N CYS A 55 -4.53 -7.59 -4.58
CA CYS A 55 -3.89 -6.64 -5.48
C CYS A 55 -3.46 -7.33 -6.78
N GLN A 56 -4.39 -7.47 -7.73
CA GLN A 56 -4.09 -7.96 -9.07
C GLN A 56 -3.90 -6.77 -10.00
N ARG A 57 -2.87 -6.80 -10.85
CA ARG A 57 -2.68 -5.77 -11.87
C ARG A 57 -3.93 -5.72 -12.76
N PRO A 58 -4.59 -4.57 -12.92
CA PRO A 58 -5.47 -4.40 -14.07
C PRO A 58 -4.58 -4.46 -15.32
N THR A 59 -4.90 -5.39 -16.21
CA THR A 59 -4.31 -5.52 -17.55
C THR A 59 -4.65 -4.32 -18.42
#